data_AF-A0A0M9ER14-F1
#
_entry.id   AF-A0A0M9ER14-F1
#
_cell.length_a   1.000
_cell.length_b   1.000
_cell.length_c   1.000
_cell.angle_alpha   90.00
_cell.angle_beta   90.00
_cell.angle_gamma   90.00
#
_symmetry.space_group_name_H-M   'P 1'
#
loop_
_entity.id
_entity.type
_entity.pdbx_description
1 polymer ?
#
loop_
_entity_poly.entity_id
_entity_poly.type
_entity_poly.pdbx_seq_one_letter_code
_entity_poly.pdbx_strand_id
1 'polypeptide(L)'
;MPAQVFGSNGQVSREMTDDEIIRDGFNRLFGIKEAIAKDRRLGHDSYPQPPPVEPHYKMVFEGPDQMALEPPILVQMKMLGLPDDEYYIVYVKPSNSPSNPAELPYWNYIHSRGSNLVYNWNMRQYDTVPKQYQMKWSDVMAASCVATLKLAKAGVFMEECSSIWRYKIVNQQTQRLIRQLAAKNANPKIPFEVGEEELLFFALVASDNGRGIASMLRDYPWLFNFKTIVTAMVFPYEPRPSLYWRLAPVLVDTPPPSPPPPASASKKEKRQYKKRQSRG
;
A
#
# COMPACT_ATOMS: atom_id res chain seq x y z
N MET A 1 6.20 31.85 -3.82
CA MET A 1 4.92 31.41 -3.23
C MET A 1 4.60 30.03 -3.80
N PRO A 2 4.21 29.02 -2.98
CA PRO A 2 3.88 27.69 -3.50
C PRO A 2 2.65 27.78 -4.42
N ALA A 3 2.70 27.12 -5.57
CA ALA A 3 1.61 27.10 -6.52
C ALA A 3 0.39 26.37 -5.92
N GLN A 4 -0.80 26.82 -6.28
CA GLN A 4 -2.05 26.16 -5.92
C GLN A 4 -2.36 25.11 -6.98
N VAL A 5 -2.49 23.84 -6.59
CA VAL A 5 -2.95 22.77 -7.49
C VAL A 5 -4.46 22.67 -7.34
N PHE A 6 -5.16 22.91 -8.45
CA PHE A 6 -6.59 22.72 -8.53
C PHE A 6 -6.87 21.24 -8.75
N GLY A 7 -7.40 20.56 -7.74
CA GLY A 7 -8.04 19.29 -7.93
C GLY A 7 -9.25 19.43 -8.86
N SER A 8 -9.49 18.41 -9.67
CA SER A 8 -10.70 18.19 -10.48
C SER A 8 -12.02 18.24 -9.69
N ASN A 9 -11.96 18.28 -8.35
CA ASN A 9 -13.06 18.40 -7.42
C ASN A 9 -13.12 19.77 -6.71
N GLY A 10 -12.37 20.77 -7.18
CA GLY A 10 -12.30 22.10 -6.57
C GLY A 10 -11.51 22.17 -5.26
N GLN A 11 -10.85 21.09 -4.82
CA GLN A 11 -9.91 21.18 -3.71
C GLN A 11 -8.63 21.90 -4.16
N VAL A 12 -8.38 23.05 -3.55
CA VAL A 12 -7.09 23.73 -3.62
C VAL A 12 -6.15 23.06 -2.65
N SER A 13 -5.25 22.21 -3.16
CA SER A 13 -4.12 21.72 -2.38
C SER A 13 -2.90 22.57 -2.67
N ARG A 14 -2.21 23.01 -1.63
CA ARG A 14 -0.91 23.68 -1.77
C ARG A 14 0.08 22.70 -2.39
N GLU A 15 0.78 23.11 -3.44
CA GLU A 15 1.93 22.34 -3.93
C GLU A 15 3.00 22.34 -2.82
N MET A 16 3.46 21.14 -2.45
CA MET A 16 4.57 20.94 -1.54
C MET A 16 5.88 21.11 -2.30
N THR A 17 6.88 21.71 -1.65
CA THR A 17 8.24 21.75 -2.21
C THR A 17 8.88 20.35 -2.17
N ASP A 18 9.93 20.12 -2.95
CA ASP A 18 10.60 18.82 -2.99
C ASP A 18 11.10 18.41 -1.58
N ASP A 19 11.70 19.34 -0.83
CA ASP A 19 12.16 19.09 0.55
C ASP A 19 11.01 18.71 1.49
N GLU A 20 9.83 19.31 1.33
CA GLU A 20 8.66 18.97 2.13
C GLU A 20 8.15 17.56 1.82
N ILE A 21 8.14 17.19 0.54
CA ILE A 21 7.72 15.86 0.10
C ILE A 21 8.75 14.81 0.57
N ILE A 22 10.04 15.10 0.47
CA ILE A 22 11.12 14.23 0.95
C ILE A 22 10.97 13.99 2.46
N ARG A 23 10.80 15.07 3.25
CA ARG A 23 10.61 14.96 4.71
C ARG A 23 9.35 14.18 5.07
N ASP A 24 8.25 14.42 4.37
CA ASP A 24 7.01 13.66 4.57
C ASP A 24 7.21 12.17 4.25
N GLY A 25 7.96 11.86 3.19
CA GLY A 25 8.32 10.51 2.80
C GLY A 25 9.15 9.78 3.84
N PHE A 26 10.16 10.46 4.39
CA PHE A 26 10.97 9.95 5.48
C PHE A 26 10.11 9.61 6.71
N ASN A 27 9.26 10.55 7.15
CA ASN A 27 8.37 10.35 8.29
C ASN A 27 7.40 9.19 8.08
N ARG A 28 6.94 8.96 6.84
CA ARG A 28 6.05 7.84 6.49
C ARG A 28 6.76 6.51 6.56
N LEU A 29 7.95 6.41 5.96
CA LEU A 29 8.74 5.18 6.01
C LEU A 29 9.09 4.83 7.46
N PHE A 30 9.48 5.83 8.25
CA PHE A 30 9.70 5.67 9.69
C PHE A 30 8.43 5.20 10.41
N GLY A 31 7.29 5.83 10.14
CA GLY A 31 6.01 5.45 10.73
C GLY A 31 5.57 4.02 10.40
N ILE A 32 5.91 3.48 9.22
CA ILE A 32 5.70 2.06 8.88
C ILE A 32 6.56 1.18 9.81
N LYS A 33 7.85 1.50 9.94
CA LYS A 33 8.79 0.74 10.79
C LYS A 33 8.35 0.77 12.26
N GLU A 34 7.85 1.91 12.76
CA GLU A 34 7.28 2.02 14.12
C GLU A 34 6.01 1.17 14.31
N ALA A 35 5.08 1.23 13.35
CA ALA A 35 3.85 0.42 13.39
C ALA A 35 4.19 -1.08 13.42
N ILE A 36 5.15 -1.51 12.60
CA ILE A 36 5.66 -2.89 12.59
C ILE A 36 6.24 -3.27 13.96
N ALA A 37 7.09 -2.43 14.56
CA ALA A 37 7.72 -2.72 15.85
C ALA A 37 6.70 -2.79 17.01
N LYS A 38 5.61 -2.03 16.91
CA LYS A 38 4.49 -2.05 17.84
C LYS A 38 3.65 -3.33 17.68
N ASP A 39 3.26 -3.64 16.45
CA ASP A 39 2.28 -4.68 16.17
C ASP A 39 2.88 -6.09 16.20
N ARG A 40 4.16 -6.28 15.86
CA ARG A 40 4.85 -7.58 16.00
C ARG A 40 4.81 -8.17 17.41
N ARG A 41 4.55 -7.34 18.42
CA ARG A 41 4.40 -7.77 19.82
C ARG A 41 3.06 -8.47 20.09
N LEU A 42 2.13 -8.43 19.13
CA LEU A 42 0.82 -9.05 19.20
C LEU A 42 0.88 -10.46 18.55
N GLY A 43 0.04 -11.39 19.03
CA GLY A 43 -0.14 -12.68 18.36
C GLY A 43 -1.00 -12.56 17.11
N HIS A 44 -0.87 -13.51 16.16
CA HIS A 44 -1.64 -13.52 14.91
C HIS A 44 -3.16 -13.46 15.11
N ASP A 45 -3.68 -14.13 16.15
CA ASP A 45 -5.11 -14.14 16.47
C ASP A 45 -5.64 -12.80 17.00
N SER A 46 -4.74 -11.86 17.33
CA SER A 46 -5.07 -10.55 17.89
C SER A 46 -5.14 -9.44 16.84
N TYR A 47 -4.77 -9.71 15.58
CA TYR A 47 -4.75 -8.67 14.55
C TYR A 47 -6.16 -8.33 14.06
N PRO A 48 -6.53 -7.04 14.02
CA PRO A 48 -7.84 -6.64 13.55
C PRO A 48 -7.97 -6.93 12.05
N GLN A 49 -9.18 -7.31 11.63
CA GLN A 49 -9.52 -7.33 10.22
C GLN A 49 -9.74 -5.89 9.72
N PRO A 50 -9.47 -5.60 8.43
CA PRO A 50 -9.90 -4.34 7.83
C PRO A 50 -11.40 -4.12 8.04
N PRO A 51 -11.85 -2.87 8.23
CA PRO A 51 -13.26 -2.58 8.41
C PRO A 51 -14.07 -3.04 7.18
N PRO A 52 -15.29 -3.56 7.37
CA PRO A 52 -16.14 -3.93 6.25
C PRO A 52 -16.46 -2.70 5.40
N VAL A 53 -16.50 -2.86 4.08
CA VAL A 53 -16.80 -1.76 3.15
C VAL A 53 -18.32 -1.53 2.98
N GLU A 54 -19.12 -2.54 3.31
CA GLU A 54 -20.57 -2.43 3.35
C GLU A 54 -21.04 -1.60 4.57
N PRO A 55 -22.20 -0.93 4.49
CA PRO A 55 -23.17 -0.95 3.39
C PRO A 55 -22.91 0.09 2.30
N HIS A 56 -21.92 0.98 2.49
CA HIS A 56 -21.74 2.15 1.63
C HIS A 56 -21.05 1.83 0.30
N TYR A 57 -20.22 0.78 0.29
CA TYR A 57 -19.56 0.27 -0.89
C TYR A 57 -19.94 -1.19 -1.16
N LYS A 58 -19.75 -1.61 -2.41
CA LYS A 58 -19.82 -3.00 -2.88
C LYS A 58 -18.49 -3.38 -3.52
N MET A 59 -18.11 -4.63 -3.34
CA MET A 59 -17.00 -5.24 -4.07
C MET A 59 -17.52 -6.07 -5.23
N VAL A 60 -16.93 -5.90 -6.40
CA VAL A 60 -17.19 -6.73 -7.59
C VAL A 60 -15.88 -7.40 -7.98
N PHE A 61 -15.92 -8.72 -8.16
CA PHE A 61 -14.76 -9.54 -8.44
C PHE A 61 -14.84 -10.07 -9.86
N GLU A 62 -13.75 -9.94 -10.60
CA GLU A 62 -13.53 -10.63 -11.86
C GLU A 62 -12.35 -11.58 -11.68
N GLY A 63 -12.58 -12.86 -11.95
CA GLY A 63 -11.57 -13.90 -11.79
C GLY A 63 -10.51 -13.90 -12.89
N PRO A 64 -9.43 -14.69 -12.73
CA PRO A 64 -8.35 -14.78 -13.71
C PRO A 64 -8.81 -15.18 -15.12
N ASP A 65 -9.85 -16.01 -15.21
CA ASP A 65 -10.40 -16.47 -16.48
C ASP A 65 -11.28 -15.42 -17.19
N GLN A 66 -11.69 -14.37 -16.47
CA GLN A 66 -12.63 -13.36 -16.97
C GLN A 66 -11.92 -12.12 -17.50
N MET A 67 -10.75 -11.78 -16.95
CA MET A 67 -10.01 -10.60 -17.38
C MET A 67 -8.51 -10.79 -17.24
N ALA A 68 -7.79 -10.58 -18.35
CA ALA A 68 -6.34 -10.61 -18.39
C ALA A 68 -5.74 -9.22 -18.06
N LEU A 69 -4.53 -9.21 -17.51
CA LEU A 69 -3.73 -7.99 -17.40
C LEU A 69 -3.48 -7.37 -18.78
N GLU A 70 -3.51 -6.05 -18.87
CA GLU A 70 -3.17 -5.33 -20.11
C GLU A 70 -1.76 -5.74 -20.62
N PRO A 71 -1.55 -5.93 -21.94
CA PRO A 71 -0.26 -6.38 -22.49
C PRO A 71 0.97 -5.58 -22.04
N PRO A 72 0.94 -4.23 -21.89
CA PRO A 72 2.09 -3.48 -21.40
C PRO A 72 2.49 -3.83 -19.96
N ILE A 73 1.52 -4.24 -19.12
CA ILE A 73 1.77 -4.69 -17.75
C ILE A 73 2.50 -6.03 -17.79
N LEU A 74 2.02 -6.97 -18.60
CA LEU A 74 2.61 -8.31 -18.74
C LEU A 74 4.08 -8.23 -19.14
N VAL A 75 4.42 -7.37 -20.10
CA VAL A 75 5.82 -7.15 -20.52
C VAL A 75 6.68 -6.67 -19.35
N GLN A 76 6.21 -5.67 -18.60
CA GLN A 76 6.93 -5.13 -17.46
C GLN A 76 7.03 -6.14 -16.29
N MET A 77 6.00 -6.97 -16.07
CA MET A 77 6.04 -8.05 -15.07
C MET A 77 7.09 -9.10 -15.41
N LYS A 78 7.15 -9.52 -16.68
CA LYS A 78 8.19 -10.43 -17.18
C LYS A 78 9.59 -9.86 -17.00
N MET A 79 9.79 -8.58 -17.30
CA MET A 79 11.07 -7.90 -17.07
C MET A 79 11.51 -7.92 -15.60
N LEU A 80 10.56 -7.89 -14.67
CA LEU A 80 10.80 -7.93 -13.23
C LEU A 80 10.82 -9.35 -12.64
N GLY A 81 10.60 -10.39 -13.46
CA GLY A 81 10.51 -11.78 -12.99
C GLY A 81 9.29 -12.04 -12.09
N LEU A 82 8.20 -11.30 -12.31
CA LEU A 82 6.96 -11.42 -11.53
C LEU A 82 5.96 -12.36 -12.23
N PRO A 83 5.11 -13.05 -11.47
CA PRO A 83 3.94 -13.76 -12.01
C PRO A 83 3.11 -12.85 -12.91
N ASP A 84 2.72 -13.35 -14.07
CA ASP A 84 1.94 -12.65 -15.09
C ASP A 84 0.54 -13.28 -15.30
N ASP A 85 0.16 -14.19 -14.41
CA ASP A 85 -1.06 -14.99 -14.39
C ASP A 85 -1.79 -14.96 -13.04
N GLU A 86 -2.98 -15.57 -12.98
CA GLU A 86 -3.77 -15.75 -11.75
C GLU A 86 -4.15 -14.47 -10.99
N TYR A 87 -4.37 -13.37 -11.70
CA TYR A 87 -4.83 -12.12 -11.08
C TYR A 87 -6.35 -12.04 -11.02
N TYR A 88 -6.86 -11.64 -9.86
CA TYR A 88 -8.24 -11.19 -9.70
C TYR A 88 -8.29 -9.69 -9.80
N ILE A 89 -9.29 -9.16 -10.49
CA ILE A 89 -9.62 -7.73 -10.40
C ILE A 89 -10.71 -7.56 -9.36
N VAL A 90 -10.49 -6.63 -8.46
CA VAL A 90 -11.53 -6.18 -7.53
C VAL A 90 -11.84 -4.73 -7.79
N TYR A 91 -13.10 -4.44 -8.06
CA TYR A 91 -13.62 -3.09 -8.04
C TYR A 91 -14.31 -2.83 -6.71
N VAL A 92 -14.00 -1.71 -6.07
CA VAL A 92 -14.75 -1.24 -4.91
C VAL A 92 -15.46 0.05 -5.27
N LYS A 93 -16.79 0.02 -5.27
CA LYS A 93 -17.63 1.11 -5.78
C LYS A 93 -18.75 1.46 -4.83
N PRO A 94 -19.27 2.71 -4.85
CA PRO A 94 -20.43 3.09 -4.06
C PRO A 94 -21.60 2.14 -4.34
N SER A 95 -22.32 1.72 -3.32
CA SER A 95 -23.38 0.70 -3.42
C SER A 95 -24.49 1.03 -4.41
N ASN A 96 -24.70 2.32 -4.67
CA ASN A 96 -25.73 2.87 -5.55
C ASN A 96 -25.16 3.39 -6.88
N SER A 97 -23.87 3.18 -7.17
CA SER A 97 -23.25 3.69 -8.40
C SER A 97 -23.60 2.82 -9.60
N PRO A 98 -23.85 3.41 -10.79
CA PRO A 98 -23.94 2.65 -12.03
C PRO A 98 -22.66 1.86 -12.31
N SER A 99 -22.79 0.76 -13.06
CA SER A 99 -21.70 -0.20 -13.30
C SER A 99 -20.67 0.23 -14.35
N ASN A 100 -20.58 1.51 -14.72
CA ASN A 100 -19.62 1.95 -15.72
C ASN A 100 -18.18 1.78 -15.21
N PRO A 101 -17.35 0.88 -15.80
CA PRO A 101 -15.99 0.63 -15.34
C PRO A 101 -15.08 1.87 -15.44
N ALA A 102 -15.36 2.77 -16.38
CA ALA A 102 -14.57 3.99 -16.59
C ALA A 102 -14.69 5.02 -15.46
N GLU A 103 -15.69 4.87 -14.59
CA GLU A 103 -16.01 5.81 -13.50
C GLU A 103 -15.86 5.15 -12.11
N LEU A 104 -15.13 4.04 -12.02
CA LEU A 104 -14.94 3.36 -10.75
C LEU A 104 -13.86 4.06 -9.91
N PRO A 105 -14.16 4.40 -8.64
CA PRO A 105 -13.22 5.16 -7.82
C PRO A 105 -12.02 4.33 -7.39
N TYR A 106 -12.22 3.04 -7.15
CA TYR A 106 -11.22 2.15 -6.59
C TYR A 106 -11.25 0.79 -7.29
N TRP A 107 -10.08 0.31 -7.67
CA TRP A 107 -9.89 -1.06 -8.11
C TRP A 107 -8.43 -1.48 -7.97
N ASN A 108 -8.19 -2.78 -7.89
CA ASN A 108 -6.86 -3.38 -7.89
C ASN A 108 -6.85 -4.78 -8.52
N TYR A 109 -5.72 -5.14 -9.12
CA TYR A 109 -5.40 -6.53 -9.43
C TYR A 109 -4.63 -7.14 -8.27
N ILE A 110 -5.02 -8.35 -7.87
CA ILE A 110 -4.43 -9.06 -6.75
C ILE A 110 -4.12 -10.47 -7.24
N HIS A 111 -2.85 -10.88 -7.15
CA HIS A 111 -2.47 -12.25 -7.46
C HIS A 111 -3.19 -13.24 -6.53
N SER A 112 -3.62 -14.39 -7.03
CA SER A 112 -4.35 -15.45 -6.29
C SER A 112 -3.74 -15.77 -4.91
N ARG A 113 -2.41 -15.88 -4.86
CA ARG A 113 -1.58 -16.11 -3.65
C ARG A 113 -1.27 -14.87 -2.80
N GLY A 114 -1.69 -13.68 -3.23
CA GLY A 114 -1.34 -12.43 -2.56
C GLY A 114 0.13 -12.02 -2.69
N SER A 115 0.84 -12.55 -3.69
CA SER A 115 2.27 -12.26 -3.91
C SER A 115 2.52 -10.87 -4.50
N ASN A 116 1.56 -10.31 -5.24
CA ASN A 116 1.67 -9.00 -5.88
C ASN A 116 0.34 -8.26 -5.89
N LEU A 117 0.42 -6.93 -5.79
CA LEU A 117 -0.69 -6.02 -6.04
C LEU A 117 -0.39 -5.16 -7.26
N VAL A 118 -1.30 -5.08 -8.22
CA VAL A 118 -1.19 -4.22 -9.41
C VAL A 118 -2.35 -3.23 -9.45
N TYR A 119 -2.14 -2.06 -10.06
CA TYR A 119 -3.13 -0.99 -10.15
C TYR A 119 -3.75 -0.64 -8.80
N ASN A 120 -2.99 -0.02 -7.92
CA ASN A 120 -3.56 0.63 -6.74
C ASN A 120 -4.29 1.91 -7.15
N TRP A 121 -5.42 1.77 -7.87
CA TRP A 121 -6.16 2.87 -8.48
C TRP A 121 -6.93 3.66 -7.42
N ASN A 122 -6.77 4.98 -7.47
CA ASN A 122 -7.34 5.89 -6.49
C ASN A 122 -7.91 7.12 -7.18
N MET A 123 -9.11 6.99 -7.73
CA MET A 123 -9.87 8.09 -8.30
C MET A 123 -11.00 8.49 -7.36
N ARG A 124 -10.63 8.93 -6.15
CA ARG A 124 -11.58 9.42 -5.13
C ARG A 124 -12.55 10.50 -5.65
N GLN A 125 -12.21 11.22 -6.72
CA GLN A 125 -13.11 12.16 -7.38
C GLN A 125 -14.40 11.51 -7.91
N TYR A 126 -14.36 10.22 -8.23
CA TYR A 126 -15.52 9.42 -8.66
C TYR A 126 -16.23 8.74 -7.48
N ASP A 127 -15.74 8.92 -6.25
CA ASP A 127 -16.40 8.40 -5.06
C ASP A 127 -17.57 9.32 -4.66
N THR A 128 -18.78 8.88 -5.00
CA THR A 128 -20.03 9.60 -4.74
C THR A 128 -20.60 9.34 -3.34
N VAL A 129 -19.97 8.50 -2.52
CA VAL A 129 -20.39 8.30 -1.12
C VAL A 129 -20.29 9.62 -0.35
N PRO A 130 -21.27 10.00 0.49
CA PRO A 130 -21.19 11.22 1.30
C PRO A 130 -19.93 11.24 2.16
N LYS A 131 -19.27 12.40 2.28
CA LYS A 131 -17.95 12.54 2.93
C LYS A 131 -17.85 11.91 4.31
N GLN A 132 -18.91 11.96 5.12
CA GLN A 132 -18.95 11.37 6.46
C GLN A 132 -18.91 9.84 6.48
N TYR A 133 -19.25 9.20 5.36
CA TYR A 133 -19.24 7.75 5.17
C TYR A 133 -18.09 7.28 4.26
N GLN A 134 -17.30 8.21 3.73
CA GLN A 134 -16.17 7.86 2.88
C GLN A 134 -15.08 7.17 3.69
N MET A 135 -14.70 5.97 3.27
CA MET A 135 -13.63 5.22 3.89
C MET A 135 -12.26 5.75 3.48
N LYS A 136 -11.23 5.47 4.29
CA LYS A 136 -9.86 5.73 3.87
C LYS A 136 -9.52 4.78 2.73
N TRP A 137 -8.74 5.27 1.77
CA TRP A 137 -8.26 4.43 0.66
C TRP A 137 -7.53 3.18 1.16
N SER A 138 -6.69 3.29 2.20
CA SER A 138 -5.98 2.15 2.79
C SER A 138 -6.94 1.08 3.32
N ASP A 139 -8.04 1.48 3.95
CA ASP A 139 -9.06 0.56 4.46
C ASP A 139 -9.75 -0.19 3.31
N VAL A 140 -10.13 0.55 2.25
CA VAL A 140 -10.78 -0.01 1.06
C VAL A 140 -9.89 -1.04 0.36
N MET A 141 -8.60 -0.72 0.18
CA MET A 141 -7.65 -1.63 -0.47
C MET A 141 -7.29 -2.83 0.41
N ALA A 142 -7.10 -2.63 1.72
CA ALA A 142 -6.83 -3.73 2.64
C ALA A 142 -8.01 -4.71 2.67
N ALA A 143 -9.24 -4.19 2.71
CA ALA A 143 -10.44 -5.01 2.63
C ALA A 143 -10.54 -5.77 1.29
N SER A 144 -10.20 -5.14 0.16
CA SER A 144 -10.24 -5.83 -1.15
C SER A 144 -9.21 -6.95 -1.22
N CYS A 145 -8.01 -6.76 -0.65
CA CYS A 145 -6.99 -7.80 -0.53
C CYS A 145 -7.49 -9.01 0.26
N VAL A 146 -8.02 -8.79 1.46
CA VAL A 146 -8.54 -9.87 2.31
C VAL A 146 -9.68 -10.62 1.62
N ALA A 147 -10.58 -9.89 0.95
CA ALA A 147 -11.71 -10.50 0.26
C ALA A 147 -11.27 -11.38 -0.92
N THR A 148 -10.30 -10.92 -1.72
CA THR A 148 -9.75 -11.73 -2.81
C THR A 148 -9.07 -12.99 -2.32
N LEU A 149 -8.23 -12.91 -1.28
CA LEU A 149 -7.55 -14.10 -0.77
C LEU A 149 -8.51 -15.14 -0.23
N LYS A 150 -9.61 -14.70 0.39
CA LYS A 150 -10.72 -15.59 0.80
C LYS A 150 -11.37 -16.26 -0.41
N LEU A 151 -11.63 -15.51 -1.48
CA LEU A 151 -12.21 -16.03 -2.72
C LEU A 151 -11.27 -17.05 -3.39
N ALA A 152 -9.97 -16.75 -3.44
CA ALA A 152 -8.92 -17.60 -3.99
C ALA A 152 -8.53 -18.78 -3.08
N LYS A 153 -9.10 -18.88 -1.88
CA LYS A 153 -8.76 -19.89 -0.85
C LYS A 153 -7.28 -19.88 -0.43
N ALA A 154 -6.60 -18.75 -0.58
CA ALA A 154 -5.20 -18.54 -0.21
C ALA A 154 -5.00 -18.03 1.22
N GLY A 155 -6.09 -17.81 1.97
CA GLY A 155 -6.07 -17.31 3.34
C GLY A 155 -6.63 -15.89 3.45
N VAL A 156 -6.11 -15.11 4.40
CA VAL A 156 -6.53 -13.72 4.64
C VAL A 156 -5.36 -12.74 4.72
N PHE A 157 -4.12 -13.23 4.65
CA PHE A 157 -2.92 -12.44 4.77
C PHE A 157 -2.11 -12.48 3.48
N MET A 158 -1.54 -11.34 3.11
CA MET A 158 -0.67 -11.17 1.94
C MET A 158 0.78 -11.50 2.29
N GLU A 159 1.02 -12.66 2.91
CA GLU A 159 2.34 -13.00 3.45
C GLU A 159 3.42 -13.13 2.39
N GLU A 160 3.03 -13.56 1.18
CA GLU A 160 3.91 -13.68 0.03
C GLU A 160 4.15 -12.35 -0.68
N CYS A 161 3.45 -11.27 -0.28
CA CYS A 161 3.50 -9.99 -1.01
C CYS A 161 4.92 -9.43 -1.06
N SER A 162 5.56 -9.48 -2.23
CA SER A 162 6.89 -8.93 -2.45
C SER A 162 6.84 -7.57 -3.13
N SER A 163 5.68 -7.19 -3.66
CA SER A 163 5.59 -5.95 -4.40
C SER A 163 4.19 -5.34 -4.53
N ILE A 164 4.20 -4.02 -4.77
CA ILE A 164 3.01 -3.23 -5.03
C ILE A 164 3.23 -2.29 -6.22
N TRP A 165 2.35 -2.36 -7.22
CA TRP A 165 2.37 -1.57 -8.44
C TRP A 165 1.39 -0.41 -8.45
N ARG A 166 1.92 0.68 -8.99
CA ARG A 166 1.25 1.95 -9.23
C ARG A 166 1.36 2.25 -10.70
N TYR A 167 0.39 1.78 -11.47
CA TYR A 167 0.38 1.93 -12.90
C TYR A 167 -0.35 3.21 -13.35
N LYS A 168 0.12 3.84 -14.43
CA LYS A 168 -0.47 5.05 -15.03
C LYS A 168 -0.76 6.16 -14.00
N ILE A 169 0.26 6.58 -13.25
CA ILE A 169 0.13 7.61 -12.21
C ILE A 169 -0.37 8.92 -12.82
N VAL A 170 -1.45 9.47 -12.27
CA VAL A 170 -2.10 10.73 -12.72
C VAL A 170 -1.76 11.94 -11.85
N ASN A 171 -1.22 11.72 -10.65
CA ASN A 171 -0.86 12.80 -9.73
C ASN A 171 0.31 13.61 -10.30
N GLN A 172 0.06 14.89 -10.61
CA GLN A 172 1.02 15.75 -11.31
C GLN A 172 2.31 15.98 -10.50
N GLN A 173 2.24 16.09 -9.17
CA GLN A 173 3.43 16.22 -8.33
C GLN A 173 4.30 14.97 -8.40
N THR A 174 3.69 13.78 -8.34
CA THR A 174 4.40 12.50 -8.48
C THR A 174 5.01 12.36 -9.88
N GLN A 175 4.29 12.76 -10.94
CA GLN A 175 4.84 12.81 -12.30
C GLN A 175 6.01 13.79 -12.42
N ARG A 176 5.97 14.94 -11.73
CA ARG A 176 7.07 15.92 -11.69
C ARG A 176 8.32 15.31 -11.04
N LEU A 177 8.16 14.63 -9.91
CA LEU A 177 9.26 13.94 -9.21
C LEU A 177 9.90 12.84 -10.07
N ILE A 178 9.07 12.04 -10.75
CA ILE A 178 9.55 10.99 -11.65
C ILE A 178 10.35 11.60 -12.83
N ARG A 179 9.87 12.71 -13.41
CA ARG A 179 10.60 13.41 -14.48
C ARG A 179 11.95 13.95 -14.00
N GLN A 180 12.04 14.49 -12.79
CA GLN A 180 13.30 14.92 -12.18
C GLN A 180 14.28 13.75 -11.98
N LEU A 181 13.79 12.62 -11.46
CA LEU A 181 14.58 11.39 -11.30
C LEU A 181 15.09 10.84 -12.63
N ALA A 182 14.23 10.81 -13.64
CA ALA A 182 14.54 10.33 -14.98
C ALA A 182 15.60 11.20 -15.67
N ALA A 183 15.56 12.52 -15.45
CA ALA A 183 16.59 13.44 -15.93
C ALA A 183 17.95 13.23 -15.23
N LYS A 184 17.95 12.99 -13.92
CA LYS A 184 19.18 12.68 -13.15
C LYS A 184 19.84 11.37 -13.57
N ASN A 185 19.04 10.37 -13.95
CA ASN A 185 19.52 9.06 -14.41
C ASN A 185 20.03 9.06 -15.87
N ALA A 186 20.13 10.24 -16.52
CA ALA A 186 20.62 10.42 -17.88
C ALA A 186 19.92 9.59 -18.98
N ASN A 187 18.80 8.93 -18.66
CA ASN A 187 18.00 8.19 -19.62
C ASN A 187 16.50 8.23 -19.25
N PRO A 188 15.73 9.16 -19.84
CA PRO A 188 14.33 9.37 -19.45
C PRO A 188 13.36 8.30 -19.97
N LYS A 189 13.86 7.28 -20.67
CA LYS A 189 13.03 6.27 -21.35
C LYS A 189 13.31 4.84 -20.90
N ILE A 190 14.26 4.63 -19.99
CA ILE A 190 14.61 3.29 -19.50
C ILE A 190 14.16 3.18 -18.04
N PRO A 191 13.59 2.03 -17.63
CA PRO A 191 13.30 1.78 -16.22
C PRO A 191 14.57 1.79 -15.36
N PHE A 192 14.49 2.38 -14.16
CA PHE A 192 15.62 2.48 -13.23
C PHE A 192 15.16 2.27 -11.79
N GLU A 193 16.04 1.76 -10.93
CA GLU A 193 15.77 1.50 -9.52
C GLU A 193 16.30 2.65 -8.66
N VAL A 194 15.56 3.02 -7.61
CA VAL A 194 15.97 3.99 -6.59
C VAL A 194 15.72 3.41 -5.19
N GLY A 195 16.68 3.57 -4.27
CA GLY A 195 16.60 3.08 -2.88
C GLY A 195 16.74 4.18 -1.82
N GLU A 196 16.82 3.77 -0.55
CA GLU A 196 16.93 4.69 0.61
C GLU A 196 18.16 5.62 0.56
N GLU A 197 19.18 5.28 -0.24
CA GLU A 197 20.37 6.10 -0.49
C GLU A 197 20.09 7.39 -1.29
N GLU A 198 18.96 7.46 -2.01
CA GLU A 198 18.57 8.62 -2.79
C GLU A 198 17.48 9.45 -2.09
N LEU A 199 17.71 10.75 -1.88
CA LEU A 199 16.70 11.62 -1.24
C LEU A 199 15.33 11.58 -1.97
N LEU A 200 15.36 11.47 -3.30
CA LEU A 200 14.14 11.42 -4.12
C LEU A 200 13.36 10.10 -3.99
N PHE A 201 13.96 9.03 -3.47
CA PHE A 201 13.22 7.83 -3.09
C PHE A 201 12.18 8.16 -2.01
N PHE A 202 12.56 8.90 -0.97
CA PHE A 202 11.61 9.34 0.05
C PHE A 202 10.50 10.20 -0.55
N ALA A 203 10.82 11.05 -1.54
CA ALA A 203 9.80 11.82 -2.22
C ALA A 203 8.77 10.93 -2.94
N LEU A 204 9.21 9.82 -3.54
CA LEU A 204 8.30 8.83 -4.14
C LEU A 204 7.46 8.11 -3.06
N VAL A 205 8.02 7.82 -1.88
CA VAL A 205 7.27 7.18 -0.77
C VAL A 205 6.11 8.07 -0.31
N ALA A 206 6.28 9.39 -0.37
CA ALA A 206 5.22 10.37 -0.10
C ALA A 206 4.22 10.57 -1.25
N SER A 207 4.35 9.84 -2.37
CA SER A 207 3.44 9.97 -3.52
C SER A 207 1.95 9.90 -3.11
N ASP A 208 1.13 10.67 -3.81
CA ASP A 208 -0.27 11.00 -3.46
C ASP A 208 -0.50 11.63 -2.08
N ASN A 209 0.43 12.47 -1.63
CA ASN A 209 0.36 13.10 -0.32
C ASN A 209 0.20 12.04 0.80
N GLY A 210 0.90 10.92 0.57
CA GLY A 210 0.83 9.61 1.23
C GLY A 210 -0.54 9.15 1.72
N ARG A 211 -1.56 9.39 0.91
CA ARG A 211 -2.83 8.63 0.96
C ARG A 211 -2.72 7.30 0.19
N GLY A 212 -1.52 6.93 -0.25
CA GLY A 212 -1.23 5.73 -0.99
C GLY A 212 -0.65 4.60 -0.12
N ILE A 213 0.22 3.82 -0.75
CA ILE A 213 0.72 2.52 -0.27
C ILE A 213 1.37 2.59 1.11
N ALA A 214 2.12 3.66 1.40
CA ALA A 214 2.76 3.85 2.70
C ALA A 214 1.76 3.86 3.86
N SER A 215 0.58 4.46 3.68
CA SER A 215 -0.48 4.42 4.70
C SER A 215 -1.04 3.02 4.87
N MET A 216 -1.22 2.27 3.79
CA MET A 216 -1.71 0.88 3.86
C MET A 216 -0.72 -0.02 4.61
N LEU A 217 0.57 0.08 4.31
CA LEU A 217 1.62 -0.69 5.01
C LEU A 217 1.76 -0.31 6.49
N ARG A 218 1.51 0.97 6.84
CA ARG A 218 1.51 1.45 8.22
C ARG A 218 0.26 1.01 9.00
N ASP A 219 -0.91 1.11 8.36
CA ASP A 219 -2.20 0.86 9.02
C ASP A 219 -2.47 -0.65 9.16
N TYR A 220 -1.89 -1.48 8.28
CA TYR A 220 -2.07 -2.93 8.23
C TYR A 220 -0.76 -3.71 8.08
N PRO A 221 0.27 -3.50 8.94
CA PRO A 221 1.58 -4.13 8.77
C PRO A 221 1.53 -5.67 8.82
N TRP A 222 0.65 -6.23 9.65
CA TRP A 222 0.46 -7.69 9.74
C TRP A 222 -0.11 -8.29 8.46
N LEU A 223 -0.93 -7.55 7.71
CA LEU A 223 -1.51 -8.02 6.46
C LEU A 223 -0.41 -8.32 5.43
N PHE A 224 0.70 -7.58 5.47
CA PHE A 224 1.84 -7.71 4.56
C PHE A 224 3.04 -8.39 5.23
N ASN A 225 2.81 -9.20 6.26
CA ASN A 225 3.86 -9.92 6.99
C ASN A 225 5.01 -9.01 7.45
N PHE A 226 4.66 -7.83 7.97
CA PHE A 226 5.60 -6.87 8.56
C PHE A 226 6.73 -6.45 7.61
N LYS A 227 6.39 -6.29 6.33
CA LYS A 227 7.29 -5.79 5.31
C LYS A 227 7.19 -4.27 5.17
N THR A 228 8.30 -3.66 4.78
CA THR A 228 8.38 -2.25 4.42
C THR A 228 8.84 -2.09 2.98
N ILE A 229 8.65 -0.90 2.43
CA ILE A 229 9.23 -0.49 1.15
C ILE A 229 10.75 -0.41 1.31
N VAL A 230 11.49 -1.04 0.40
CA VAL A 230 12.96 -0.98 0.37
C VAL A 230 13.51 -0.29 -0.86
N THR A 231 12.90 -0.50 -2.03
CA THR A 231 13.30 0.14 -3.28
C THR A 231 12.09 0.41 -4.16
N ALA A 232 12.27 1.30 -5.13
CA ALA A 232 11.28 1.61 -6.15
C ALA A 232 11.89 1.43 -7.54
N MET A 233 11.29 0.58 -8.39
CA MET A 233 11.57 0.61 -9.82
C MET A 233 10.64 1.62 -10.50
N VAL A 234 11.24 2.61 -11.14
CA VAL A 234 10.56 3.68 -11.85
C VAL A 234 10.47 3.34 -13.32
N PHE A 235 9.25 3.38 -13.87
CA PHE A 235 9.00 3.25 -15.30
C PHE A 235 8.57 4.62 -15.83
N PRO A 236 9.51 5.43 -16.37
CA PRO A 236 9.28 6.85 -16.69
C PRO A 236 8.49 7.07 -18.00
N TYR A 237 7.73 6.07 -18.47
CA TYR A 237 7.02 6.13 -19.73
C TYR A 237 5.93 7.20 -19.72
N GLU A 238 5.96 8.08 -20.73
CA GLU A 238 4.94 9.10 -20.96
C GLU A 238 3.71 8.49 -21.67
N PRO A 239 2.49 9.04 -21.49
CA PRO A 239 2.15 10.26 -20.74
C PRO A 239 1.93 10.04 -19.24
N ARG A 240 2.03 8.80 -18.75
CA ARG A 240 1.74 8.45 -17.36
C ARG A 240 2.73 7.41 -16.86
N PRO A 241 3.71 7.81 -16.03
CA PRO A 241 4.72 6.90 -15.52
C PRO A 241 4.11 5.90 -14.53
N SER A 242 4.86 4.83 -14.25
CA SER A 242 4.49 3.80 -13.29
C SER A 242 5.59 3.59 -12.25
N LEU A 243 5.19 3.16 -11.05
CA LEU A 243 6.10 2.82 -9.96
C LEU A 243 5.86 1.39 -9.48
N TYR A 244 6.95 0.69 -9.23
CA TYR A 244 6.98 -0.62 -8.58
C TYR A 244 7.66 -0.50 -7.23
N TRP A 245 6.95 -0.78 -6.17
CA TRP A 245 7.50 -0.82 -4.83
C TRP A 245 7.90 -2.24 -4.49
N ARG A 246 9.19 -2.47 -4.22
CA ARG A 246 9.67 -3.73 -3.66
C ARG A 246 9.51 -3.70 -2.15
N LEU A 247 8.97 -4.78 -1.60
CA LEU A 247 8.76 -4.95 -0.17
C LEU A 247 9.72 -6.00 0.39
N ALA A 248 10.27 -5.73 1.58
CA ALA A 248 11.07 -6.71 2.32
C ALA A 248 10.72 -6.72 3.81
N PRO A 249 10.86 -7.87 4.50
CA PRO A 249 10.62 -7.94 5.93
C PRO A 249 11.51 -6.96 6.68
N VAL A 250 10.93 -6.23 7.64
CA VAL A 250 11.76 -5.44 8.56
C VAL A 250 12.45 -6.42 9.50
N LEU A 251 13.77 -6.43 9.52
CA LEU A 251 14.54 -7.12 10.54
C LEU A 251 14.50 -6.26 11.81
N VAL A 252 13.39 -6.33 12.54
CA VAL A 252 13.34 -5.80 13.91
C VAL A 252 13.93 -6.87 14.79
N ASP A 253 14.97 -6.55 15.56
CA ASP A 253 15.42 -7.37 16.69
C ASP A 253 14.19 -7.62 17.56
N THR A 254 13.63 -8.81 17.45
CA THR A 254 12.47 -9.20 18.24
C THR A 254 13.08 -9.48 19.61
N PRO A 255 12.75 -8.73 20.68
CA PRO A 255 13.26 -9.07 22.00
C PRO A 255 12.86 -10.52 22.25
N PRO A 256 13.78 -11.37 22.74
CA PRO A 256 13.47 -12.78 22.98
C PRO A 256 12.18 -12.85 23.82
N PRO A 257 11.31 -13.84 23.56
CA PRO A 257 10.09 -14.00 24.32
C PRO A 257 10.47 -13.96 25.79
N SER A 258 9.85 -13.02 26.48
CA SER A 258 10.04 -12.84 27.90
C SER A 258 9.90 -14.19 28.61
N PRO A 259 10.85 -14.59 29.47
CA PRO A 259 10.82 -15.93 30.05
C PRO A 259 9.48 -16.18 30.75
N PRO A 260 8.94 -17.40 30.70
CA PRO A 260 7.70 -17.69 31.40
C PRO A 260 7.89 -17.40 32.90
N PRO A 261 6.86 -16.90 33.60
CA PRO A 261 6.96 -16.73 35.04
C PRO A 261 7.26 -18.10 35.68
N PRO A 262 8.04 -18.14 36.78
CA PRO A 262 8.40 -19.39 37.44
C PRO A 262 7.16 -20.27 37.67
N ALA A 263 7.26 -21.56 37.39
CA ALA A 263 6.12 -22.48 37.50
C ALA A 263 5.48 -22.47 38.91
N SER A 264 6.29 -22.24 39.94
CA SER A 264 5.92 -22.12 41.35
C SER A 264 5.44 -20.71 41.78
N ALA A 265 5.42 -19.73 40.88
CA ALA A 265 5.03 -18.37 41.23
C ALA A 265 3.54 -18.27 41.57
N SER A 266 3.23 -17.61 42.69
CA SER A 266 1.87 -17.32 43.12
C SER A 266 1.12 -16.44 42.12
N LYS A 267 -0.22 -16.43 42.16
CA LYS A 267 -1.05 -15.57 41.29
C LYS A 267 -0.67 -14.08 41.38
N LYS A 268 -0.19 -13.62 42.55
CA LYS A 268 0.22 -12.23 42.78
C LYS A 268 1.57 -11.93 42.10
N GLU A 269 2.51 -12.86 42.16
CA GLU A 269 3.82 -12.75 41.49
C GLU A 269 3.68 -12.82 39.98
N LYS A 270 2.81 -13.70 39.45
CA LYS A 270 2.48 -13.73 38.01
C LYS A 270 1.89 -12.41 37.52
N ARG A 271 1.06 -11.75 38.33
CA ARG A 271 0.51 -10.41 38.03
C ARG A 271 1.56 -9.30 38.08
N GLN A 272 2.47 -9.33 39.06
CA GLN A 272 3.58 -8.37 39.13
C GLN A 272 4.59 -8.55 38.01
N TYR A 273 4.89 -9.80 37.64
CA TYR A 273 5.76 -10.15 36.51
C TYR A 273 5.22 -9.59 35.19
N LYS A 274 3.94 -9.83 34.89
CA LYS A 274 3.25 -9.23 33.73
C LYS A 274 3.29 -7.70 33.74
N LYS A 275 3.10 -7.06 34.91
CA LYS A 275 3.19 -5.60 35.05
C LYS A 275 4.61 -5.05 34.86
N ARG A 276 5.64 -5.81 35.23
CA ARG A 276 7.05 -5.41 35.03
C ARG A 276 7.44 -5.51 33.56
N GLN A 277 6.94 -6.52 32.85
CA GLN A 277 7.22 -6.69 31.42
C GLN A 277 6.42 -5.78 30.50
N SER A 278 5.25 -5.29 30.92
CA SER A 278 4.50 -4.29 30.17
C SER A 278 5.05 -2.86 30.30
N ARG A 279 6.15 -2.65 31.03
CA ARG A 279 6.76 -1.34 31.33
C ARG A 279 8.18 -1.17 30.78
N GLY A 280 8.76 -2.20 30.16
CA GLY A 280 10.00 -2.14 29.37
C GLY A 280 9.68 -2.22 27.89
#